data_AF-A0A7C7JUH4-F1
#
_entry.id   AF-A0A7C7JUH4-F1
#
_cell.length_a   1.000
_cell.length_b   1.000
_cell.length_c   1.000
_cell.angle_alpha   90.00
_cell.angle_beta   90.00
_cell.angle_gamma   90.00
#
_symmetry.space_group_name_H-M   'P 1'
#
loop_
_entity.id
_entity.type
_entity.pdbx_description
1 polymer ?
#
loop_
_entity_poly.entity_id
_entity_poly.type
_entity_poly.pdbx_seq_one_letter_code
_entity_poly.pdbx_strand_id
1 'polypeptide(L)'
;MSNFKTFYLVLLCFIGFFSCEEEKAFSFSELHISKEKETLVEIVMPQAKGDSNITKNINNSLCSFACDILNVDSAKEKKQTIDESITAFNN
;
A
#
# COMPACT_ATOMS: atom_id res chain seq x y z
N MET A 1 35.05 5.18 -46.60
CA MET A 1 34.34 4.07 -45.90
C MET A 1 34.57 4.16 -44.38
N SER A 2 34.20 5.28 -43.75
CA SER A 2 34.45 5.54 -42.31
C SER A 2 33.17 6.02 -41.60
N ASN A 3 32.37 6.88 -42.26
CA ASN A 3 31.14 7.45 -41.70
C ASN A 3 30.02 6.45 -41.38
N PHE A 4 29.98 5.28 -42.05
CA PHE A 4 28.92 4.29 -41.82
C PHE A 4 29.04 3.57 -40.47
N LYS A 5 30.27 3.29 -40.02
CA LYS A 5 30.54 2.69 -38.70
C LYS A 5 30.22 3.69 -37.57
N THR A 6 30.61 4.95 -37.75
CA THR A 6 30.32 6.02 -36.79
C THR A 6 28.81 6.27 -36.69
N PHE A 7 28.09 6.25 -37.81
CA PHE A 7 26.64 6.35 -37.83
C PHE A 7 25.95 5.21 -37.07
N TYR A 8 26.39 3.97 -37.29
CA TYR A 8 25.86 2.80 -36.57
C TYR A 8 26.13 2.84 -35.07
N LEU A 9 27.28 3.35 -34.66
CA LEU A 9 27.64 3.53 -33.25
C LEU A 9 26.72 4.55 -32.56
N VAL A 10 26.49 5.69 -33.21
CA VAL A 10 25.59 6.73 -32.70
C VAL A 10 24.16 6.20 -32.58
N LEU A 11 23.69 5.46 -33.59
CA LEU A 11 22.37 4.84 -33.57
C LEU A 11 22.19 3.87 -32.39
N LEU A 12 23.18 3.01 -32.13
CA LEU A 12 23.17 2.08 -31.00
C LEU A 12 23.13 2.79 -29.64
N CYS A 13 23.84 3.90 -29.50
CA CYS A 13 23.79 4.72 -28.28
C CYS A 13 22.38 5.31 -28.05
N PHE A 14 21.70 5.76 -29.10
CA PHE A 14 20.33 6.31 -28.98
C PHE A 14 19.29 5.28 -28.51
N ILE A 15 19.45 4.01 -28.90
CA ILE A 15 18.49 2.94 -28.54
C ILE A 15 18.61 2.57 -27.05
N GLY A 16 19.77 2.79 -26.43
CA GLY A 16 20.02 2.48 -25.01
C GLY A 16 19.37 3.44 -24.00
N PHE A 17 18.95 4.64 -24.43
CA PHE A 17 18.37 5.65 -23.52
C PHE A 17 16.86 5.46 -23.25
N PHE A 18 16.17 4.58 -23.98
CA PHE A 18 14.72 4.36 -23.82
C PHE A 18 14.35 3.21 -22.87
N SER A 19 15.29 2.65 -22.12
CA SER A 19 15.03 1.54 -21.18
C SER A 19 14.45 2.01 -19.82
N CYS A 20 13.57 3.02 -19.83
CA CYS A 20 12.82 3.38 -18.63
C CYS A 20 11.72 2.31 -18.43
N GLU A 21 11.91 1.40 -17.49
CA GLU A 21 10.81 0.55 -17.00
C GLU A 21 9.79 1.47 -16.32
N GLU A 22 8.53 1.40 -16.73
CA GLU A 22 7.45 2.06 -16.00
C GLU A 22 7.46 1.55 -14.55
N GLU A 23 7.55 2.48 -13.60
CA GLU A 23 7.33 2.16 -12.20
C GLU A 23 5.96 1.46 -12.09
N LYS A 24 5.92 0.30 -11.42
CA LYS A 24 4.66 -0.44 -11.23
C LYS A 24 3.65 0.48 -10.58
N ALA A 25 2.70 0.96 -11.38
CA ALA A 25 1.65 1.85 -10.93
C ALA A 25 0.85 1.15 -9.84
N PHE A 26 0.97 1.63 -8.60
CA PHE A 26 0.02 1.31 -7.54
C PHE A 26 -0.89 2.51 -7.36
N SER A 27 -2.17 2.23 -7.12
CA SER A 27 -3.19 3.24 -6.89
C SER A 27 -3.73 3.12 -5.48
N PHE A 28 -4.51 4.11 -5.06
CA PHE A 28 -5.21 4.06 -3.80
C PHE A 28 -6.72 4.09 -4.04
N SER A 29 -7.44 3.35 -3.22
CA SER A 29 -8.88 3.54 -3.01
C SER A 29 -9.11 3.88 -1.54
N GLU A 30 -10.36 4.15 -1.18
CA GLU A 30 -10.77 4.16 0.23
C GLU A 30 -11.29 2.78 0.64
N LEU A 31 -11.06 2.45 1.91
CA LEU A 31 -11.63 1.32 2.61
C LEU A 31 -12.53 1.89 3.70
N HIS A 32 -13.79 1.47 3.66
CA HIS A 32 -14.83 1.87 4.61
C HIS A 32 -15.22 0.64 5.43
N ILE A 33 -15.03 0.72 6.74
CA ILE A 33 -15.43 -0.32 7.70
C ILE A 33 -16.36 0.34 8.71
N SER A 34 -17.60 -0.15 8.79
CA SER A 34 -18.59 0.30 9.76
C SER A 34 -19.13 -0.89 10.52
N LYS A 35 -19.12 -0.79 11.85
CA LYS A 35 -19.66 -1.82 12.75
C LYS A 35 -20.39 -1.14 13.90
N GLU A 36 -21.65 -1.51 14.05
CA GLU A 36 -22.53 -0.98 15.09
C GLU A 36 -22.89 -2.12 16.06
N LYS A 37 -22.53 -1.94 17.34
CA LYS A 37 -22.95 -2.81 18.45
C LYS A 37 -23.36 -1.94 19.64
N GLU A 38 -22.52 -1.83 20.67
CA GLU A 38 -22.76 -0.92 21.81
C GLU A 38 -22.09 0.45 21.59
N THR A 39 -20.98 0.47 20.85
CA THR A 39 -20.35 1.70 20.36
C THR A 39 -20.32 1.69 18.83
N LEU A 40 -20.52 2.86 18.22
CA LEU A 40 -20.35 3.03 16.78
C LEU A 40 -18.85 3.09 16.45
N VAL A 41 -18.38 2.19 15.59
CA VAL A 41 -17.02 2.24 15.04
C VAL A 41 -17.10 2.43 13.52
N GLU A 42 -16.58 3.56 13.07
CA GLU A 42 -16.46 3.92 11.65
C GLU A 42 -14.99 4.21 11.32
N ILE A 43 -14.45 3.45 10.37
CA ILE A 43 -13.05 3.57 9.92
C ILE A 43 -13.09 3.84 8.43
N VAL A 44 -12.55 4.99 8.04
CA VAL A 44 -12.32 5.37 6.65
C VAL A 44 -10.81 5.57 6.49
N MET A 45 -10.17 4.70 5.72
CA MET A 45 -8.73 4.73 5.52
C MET A 45 -8.36 4.46 4.07
N PRO A 46 -7.20 4.95 3.58
CA PRO A 46 -6.72 4.58 2.27
C PRO A 46 -6.42 3.08 2.20
N GLN A 47 -6.53 2.50 1.00
CA GLN A 47 -6.11 1.15 0.68
C GLN A 47 -5.27 1.20 -0.60
N ALA A 48 -4.00 0.81 -0.48
CA ALA A 48 -3.15 0.63 -1.64
C ALA A 48 -3.61 -0.58 -2.47
N LYS A 49 -3.63 -0.43 -3.79
CA LYS A 49 -3.98 -1.45 -4.79
C LYS A 49 -2.76 -1.81 -5.63
N GLY A 50 -2.66 -3.08 -6.01
CA GLY A 50 -1.53 -3.64 -6.76
C GLY A 50 -1.02 -4.94 -6.13
N ASP A 51 -0.16 -5.67 -6.84
CA ASP A 51 0.42 -6.93 -6.38
C ASP A 51 1.92 -6.78 -6.14
N SER A 52 2.27 -5.92 -5.19
CA SER A 52 3.65 -5.68 -4.78
C SER A 52 3.81 -5.83 -3.27
N ASN A 53 5.03 -6.17 -2.83
CA ASN A 53 5.35 -6.16 -1.41
C ASN A 53 5.20 -4.76 -0.80
N ILE A 54 5.39 -3.71 -1.60
CA ILE A 54 5.14 -2.31 -1.20
C ILE A 54 3.67 -2.11 -0.85
N THR A 55 2.75 -2.56 -1.73
CA THR A 55 1.29 -2.49 -1.50
C THR A 55 0.90 -3.23 -0.21
N LYS A 56 1.45 -4.43 0.01
CA LYS A 56 1.20 -5.21 1.24
C LYS A 56 1.70 -4.48 2.48
N ASN A 57 2.92 -3.93 2.43
CA ASN A 57 3.51 -3.21 3.57
C ASN A 57 2.73 -1.93 3.92
N ILE A 58 2.24 -1.19 2.93
CA ILE A 58 1.39 -0.02 3.14
C ILE A 58 0.10 -0.43 3.85
N ASN A 59 -0.63 -1.41 3.29
CA ASN A 59 -1.90 -1.86 3.87
C ASN A 59 -1.72 -2.44 5.28
N ASN A 60 -0.63 -3.17 5.53
CA ASN A 60 -0.32 -3.69 6.87
C ASN A 60 -0.03 -2.56 7.87
N SER A 61 0.68 -1.50 7.45
CA SER A 61 0.96 -0.34 8.30
C SER A 61 -0.30 0.42 8.67
N LEU A 62 -1.20 0.61 7.70
CA LEU A 62 -2.50 1.25 7.93
C LEU A 62 -3.41 0.39 8.83
N CYS A 63 -3.42 -0.93 8.63
CA CYS A 63 -4.12 -1.87 9.50
C CYS A 63 -3.58 -1.79 10.94
N SER A 64 -2.26 -1.83 11.12
CA SER A 64 -1.64 -1.72 12.44
C SER A 64 -2.02 -0.40 13.13
N PHE A 65 -2.00 0.71 12.39
CA PHE A 65 -2.39 2.01 12.93
C PHE A 65 -3.85 2.03 13.40
N ALA A 66 -4.78 1.47 12.62
CA ALA A 66 -6.17 1.34 13.03
C ALA A 66 -6.33 0.45 14.26
N CYS A 67 -5.61 -0.68 14.34
CA CYS A 67 -5.58 -1.55 15.52
C CYS A 67 -5.02 -0.83 16.75
N ASP A 68 -3.99 0.01 16.59
CA ASP A 68 -3.38 0.78 17.69
C ASP A 68 -4.35 1.80 18.28
N ILE A 69 -5.15 2.47 17.43
CA ILE A 69 -6.20 3.40 17.88
C ILE A 69 -7.31 2.67 18.64
N LEU A 70 -7.74 1.51 18.14
CA LEU A 70 -8.79 0.72 18.77
C LEU A 70 -8.31 -0.02 20.03
N ASN A 71 -7.01 -0.13 20.23
CA ASN A 71 -6.42 -0.68 21.44
C ASN A 71 -6.34 0.39 22.54
N VAL A 72 -7.47 0.63 23.20
CA VAL A 72 -7.58 1.50 24.38
C VAL A 72 -6.89 0.82 25.58
N ASP A 73 -6.37 1.57 26.55
CA ASP A 73 -5.62 1.07 27.73
C ASP A 73 -6.32 -0.04 28.56
N SER A 74 -7.61 -0.30 28.35
CA SER A 74 -8.36 -1.41 28.94
C SER A 74 -8.18 -2.76 28.22
N ALA A 75 -7.75 -2.76 26.96
CA ALA A 75 -7.52 -3.97 26.18
C ALA A 75 -6.19 -4.62 26.60
N LYS A 76 -6.27 -5.83 27.17
CA LYS A 76 -5.11 -6.57 27.70
C LYS A 76 -4.00 -6.82 26.66
N GLU A 77 -4.36 -6.93 25.38
CA GLU A 77 -3.44 -7.26 24.30
C GLU A 77 -3.90 -6.68 22.95
N LYS A 78 -2.96 -6.06 22.23
CA LYS A 78 -3.13 -5.59 20.85
C LYS A 78 -3.55 -6.73 19.93
N LYS A 79 -4.55 -6.49 19.07
CA LYS A 79 -5.01 -7.45 18.06
C LYS A 79 -4.34 -7.23 16.71
N GLN A 80 -4.31 -8.28 15.89
CA GLN A 80 -3.60 -8.27 14.60
C GLN A 80 -4.47 -7.76 13.45
N THR A 81 -5.79 -7.87 13.60
CA THR A 81 -6.74 -7.43 12.58
C THR A 81 -7.68 -6.34 13.11
N ILE A 82 -8.19 -5.51 12.20
CA ILE A 82 -9.16 -4.47 12.52
C ILE A 82 -10.43 -5.09 13.13
N ASP A 83 -10.93 -6.20 12.58
CA ASP A 83 -12.14 -6.85 13.08
C ASP A 83 -12.00 -7.38 14.53
N GLU A 84 -10.86 -7.99 14.85
CA GLU A 84 -10.56 -8.41 16.22
C GLU A 84 -10.43 -7.21 17.15
N SER A 85 -9.82 -6.12 16.68
CA SER A 85 -9.67 -4.87 17.46
C SER A 85 -11.04 -4.23 17.74
N ILE A 86 -11.94 -4.17 16.77
CA ILE A 86 -13.31 -3.69 16.96
C ILE A 86 -14.07 -4.58 17.95
N THR A 87 -13.85 -5.89 17.88
CA THR A 87 -14.48 -6.84 18.80
C THR A 87 -13.96 -6.65 20.23
N ALA A 88 -12.67 -6.42 20.40
CA ALA A 88 -12.06 -6.15 21.70
C ALA A 88 -12.48 -4.79 22.27
N PHE A 89 -12.65 -3.77 21.43
CA PHE A 89 -13.12 -2.44 21.84
C PHE A 89 -14.57 -2.46 22.37
N ASN A 90 -15.42 -3.33 21.82
CA ASN A 90 -16.85 -3.43 22.17
C ASN A 90 -17.17 -4.46 23.28
N ASN A 91 -16.16 -5.00 23.98
CA ASN A 91 -16.33 -5.98 25.07
C ASN A 91 -15.54 -5.53 26.29
#